data_AF-A0A1G1PU35-F1
#
_entry.id   AF-A0A1G1PU35-F1
#
_cell.length_a   1.000
_cell.length_b   1.000
_cell.length_c   1.000
_cell.angle_alpha   90.00
_cell.angle_beta   90.00
_cell.angle_gamma   90.00
#
_symmetry.space_group_name_H-M   'P 1'
#
loop_
_entity.id
_entity.type
_entity.pdbx_description
1 polymer ?
#
loop_
_entity_poly.entity_id
_entity_poly.type
_entity_poly.pdbx_seq_one_letter_code
_entity_poly.pdbx_strand_id
1 'polypeptide(L)'
;MYTKESEEHQFSFTHDWFVVPEVDGNHELIKISKAIDWVSVSEKLSRFYCADNGRPAKPSRAKAGPLILKHLYCYSDTELREMN
;
A
#
# COMPACT_ATOMS: atom_id res chain seq x y z
N MET A 1 -5.59 10.68 -13.21
CA MET A 1 -6.65 11.05 -12.24
C MET A 1 -7.16 9.78 -11.59
N TYR A 2 -7.35 9.79 -10.27
CA TYR A 2 -7.85 8.64 -9.50
C TYR A 2 -9.26 8.29 -9.97
N THR A 3 -9.42 7.17 -10.68
CA THR A 3 -10.74 6.67 -11.08
C THR A 3 -11.36 5.88 -9.94
N LYS A 4 -12.64 6.16 -9.69
CA LYS A 4 -13.52 5.55 -8.69
C LYS A 4 -13.35 4.02 -8.66
N GLU A 5 -13.25 3.44 -7.48
CA GLU A 5 -13.14 1.97 -7.29
C GLU A 5 -14.31 1.26 -7.99
N SER A 6 -14.01 0.15 -8.67
CA SER A 6 -15.03 -0.63 -9.40
C SER A 6 -16.02 -1.26 -8.42
N GLU A 7 -17.32 -1.15 -8.72
CA GLU A 7 -18.43 -1.70 -7.91
C GLU A 7 -18.50 -3.23 -7.90
N GLU A 8 -17.62 -3.92 -8.62
CA GLU A 8 -17.47 -5.37 -8.53
C GLU A 8 -16.75 -5.75 -7.23
N HIS A 9 -17.50 -6.36 -6.32
CA HIS A 9 -17.12 -6.90 -5.01
C HIS A 9 -15.90 -7.85 -5.08
N GLN A 10 -14.71 -7.30 -5.28
CA GLN A 10 -13.50 -7.97 -4.85
C GLN A 10 -13.39 -7.69 -3.35
N PHE A 11 -13.77 -8.66 -2.51
CA PHE A 11 -13.59 -8.59 -1.07
C PHE A 11 -12.14 -8.21 -0.77
N SER A 12 -11.92 -6.98 -0.31
CA SER A 12 -10.65 -6.61 0.28
C SER A 12 -10.61 -7.19 1.69
N PHE A 13 -9.42 -7.38 2.25
CA PHE A 13 -9.23 -7.64 3.68
C PHE A 13 -9.85 -6.56 4.60
N THR A 14 -10.48 -5.53 4.03
CA THR A 14 -11.07 -4.39 4.73
C THR A 14 -12.57 -4.23 4.46
N HIS A 15 -13.23 -5.16 3.77
CA HIS A 15 -14.69 -5.13 3.57
C HIS A 15 -15.39 -6.27 4.32
N ASP A 16 -16.34 -5.84 5.14
CA ASP A 16 -17.27 -6.58 5.99
C ASP A 16 -16.69 -7.41 7.16
N TRP A 17 -17.13 -7.00 8.37
CA TRP A 17 -17.12 -7.73 9.64
C TRP A 17 -15.77 -8.08 10.30
N PHE A 18 -14.66 -8.21 9.57
CA PHE A 18 -13.41 -8.74 10.14
C PHE A 18 -12.38 -7.63 10.42
N VAL A 19 -12.44 -7.04 11.62
CA VAL A 19 -11.32 -6.35 12.29
C VAL A 19 -10.60 -5.28 11.44
N VAL A 20 -10.94 -4.01 11.63
CA VAL A 20 -9.94 -2.95 11.38
C VAL A 20 -8.89 -3.13 12.47
N PRO A 21 -7.64 -3.52 12.16
CA PRO A 21 -6.63 -3.68 13.19
C PRO A 21 -6.45 -2.33 13.88
N GLU A 22 -6.57 -2.32 15.21
CA GLU A 22 -6.19 -1.16 15.99
C GLU A 22 -4.67 -1.03 15.86
N VAL A 23 -4.23 -0.05 15.09
CA VAL A 23 -2.80 0.20 14.85
C VAL A 23 -2.37 1.36 15.74
N ASP A 24 -1.29 1.17 16.49
CA ASP A 24 -0.73 2.23 17.33
C ASP A 24 -0.34 3.45 16.49
N GLY A 25 -1.05 4.55 16.68
CA GLY A 25 -0.80 5.82 16.00
C GLY A 25 0.62 6.39 16.18
N ASN A 26 1.33 5.95 17.22
CA ASN A 26 2.71 6.33 17.50
C ASN A 26 3.74 5.45 16.79
N HIS A 27 3.33 4.35 16.17
CA HIS A 27 4.22 3.47 15.45
C HIS A 27 4.95 4.21 14.31
N GLU A 28 6.24 3.94 14.14
CA GLU A 28 7.11 4.65 13.20
C GLU A 28 6.60 4.55 11.76
N LEU A 29 6.08 3.38 11.35
CA LEU A 29 5.50 3.19 10.02
C LEU A 29 4.25 4.05 9.77
N ILE A 30 3.45 4.33 10.80
CA ILE A 30 2.31 5.24 10.67
C ILE A 30 2.80 6.67 10.49
N LYS A 31 3.81 7.08 11.26
CA LYS A 31 4.43 8.41 11.13
C LYS A 31 5.05 8.58 9.74
N ILE A 32 5.81 7.61 9.25
CA ILE A 32 6.40 7.59 7.91
C ILE A 32 5.29 7.65 6.86
N SER A 33 4.25 6.82 6.99
CA SER A 33 3.14 6.83 6.04
C SER A 33 2.37 8.15 6.01
N LYS A 34 2.34 8.92 7.11
CA LYS A 34 1.74 10.26 7.16
C LYS A 34 2.66 11.34 6.58
N ALA A 35 3.98 11.14 6.66
CA ALA A 35 4.97 12.08 6.13
C ALA A 35 5.15 12.00 4.61
N ILE A 36 4.83 10.86 4.00
CA ILE A 36 4.95 10.67 2.54
C ILE A 36 3.83 11.40 1.81
N ASP A 37 4.21 12.23 0.83
CA ASP A 37 3.28 12.77 -0.17
C ASP A 37 2.90 11.69 -1.19
N TRP A 38 1.83 10.96 -0.89
CA TRP A 38 1.31 9.91 -1.75
C TRP A 38 0.77 10.41 -3.09
N VAL A 39 0.37 11.69 -3.18
CA VAL A 39 -0.12 12.28 -4.43
C VAL A 39 1.04 12.44 -5.39
N SER A 40 2.13 13.09 -4.96
CA SER A 40 3.33 13.24 -5.79
C SER A 40 3.94 11.90 -6.21
N VAL A 41 3.95 10.91 -5.32
CA VAL A 41 4.39 9.54 -5.64
C VAL A 41 3.50 8.93 -6.72
N SER A 42 2.17 9.06 -6.59
CA SER A 42 1.22 8.55 -7.57
C SER A 42 1.39 9.21 -8.94
N GLU A 43 1.56 10.53 -8.98
CA GLU A 43 1.78 11.29 -10.21
C GLU A 43 3.06 10.87 -10.91
N LYS A 44 4.18 10.77 -10.18
CA LYS A 44 5.47 10.34 -10.75
C LYS A 44 5.43 8.91 -11.28
N LEU A 45 4.68 8.03 -10.63
CA LEU A 45 4.51 6.65 -11.06
C LEU A 45 3.49 6.49 -12.18
N SER A 46 2.55 7.42 -12.34
CA SER A 46 1.47 7.34 -13.33
C SER A 46 1.96 7.15 -14.76
N ARG A 47 3.10 7.74 -15.12
CA ARG A 47 3.74 7.61 -16.44
C ARG A 47 4.09 6.17 -16.83
N PHE A 48 4.18 5.27 -15.86
CA PHE A 48 4.52 3.86 -16.07
C PHE A 48 3.28 2.96 -16.14
N TYR A 49 2.08 3.52 -15.96
CA TYR A 49 0.82 2.80 -16.03
C TYR A 49 0.02 3.24 -17.25
N CYS A 50 -0.63 2.27 -17.89
CA CYS A 50 -1.59 2.57 -18.94
C CYS A 50 -2.85 3.18 -18.33
N ALA A 51 -3.36 4.26 -18.92
CA ALA A 51 -4.51 4.98 -18.42
C ALA A 51 -5.85 4.29 -18.79
N ASP A 52 -5.87 3.60 -19.92
CA ASP A 52 -7.11 3.23 -20.62
C ASP A 52 -7.15 1.78 -21.10
N ASN A 53 -6.07 1.00 -20.91
CA ASN A 53 -6.04 -0.41 -21.29
C ASN A 53 -5.77 -1.34 -20.11
N GLY A 54 -6.50 -2.45 -20.08
CA GLY A 54 -6.31 -3.52 -19.11
C GLY A 54 -7.03 -3.30 -17.77
N ARG A 55 -6.61 -4.05 -16.75
CA ARG A 55 -7.22 -3.99 -15.41
C ARG A 55 -6.84 -2.69 -14.71
N PRO A 56 -7.79 -1.98 -14.04
CA PRO A 56 -7.48 -0.75 -13.31
C PRO A 56 -6.29 -0.93 -12.37
N ALA A 57 -5.36 0.02 -12.43
CA ALA A 57 -4.18 -0.01 -11.59
C ALA A 57 -4.57 0.11 -10.12
N LYS A 58 -4.10 -0.83 -9.29
CA LYS A 58 -4.18 -0.69 -7.82
C LYS A 58 -3.46 0.61 -7.38
N PRO A 59 -3.89 1.23 -6.26
CA PRO A 59 -3.25 2.41 -5.68
C PRO A 59 -1.73 2.34 -5.67
N SER A 60 -1.05 3.43 -6.02
CA SER A 60 0.42 3.52 -6.00
C SER A 60 1.00 3.12 -4.63
N ARG A 61 0.31 3.51 -3.54
CA ARG A 61 0.64 3.15 -2.16
C ARG A 61 0.70 1.64 -1.91
N ALA A 62 -0.22 0.87 -2.48
CA ALA A 62 -0.25 -0.58 -2.30
C ALA A 62 0.95 -1.28 -2.98
N LYS A 63 1.56 -0.64 -3.98
CA LYS A 63 2.71 -1.16 -4.71
C LYS A 63 4.03 -0.64 -4.13
N ALA A 64 4.10 0.67 -3.86
CA ALA A 64 5.30 1.34 -3.35
C ALA A 64 5.53 1.09 -1.86
N GLY A 65 4.46 0.97 -1.06
CA GLY A 65 4.53 0.72 0.38
C GLY A 65 5.39 -0.50 0.72
N PRO A 66 5.13 -1.69 0.15
CA PRO A 66 5.98 -2.87 0.38
C PRO A 66 7.44 -2.69 -0.01
N LEU A 67 7.75 -1.93 -1.07
CA LEU A 67 9.13 -1.64 -1.47
C LEU A 67 9.85 -0.75 -0.45
N ILE A 68 9.14 0.24 0.10
CA ILE A 68 9.65 1.09 1.19
C ILE A 68 9.90 0.23 2.44
N LEU A 69 8.96 -0.65 2.80
CA LEU A 69 9.13 -1.56 3.94
C LEU A 69 10.33 -2.49 3.74
N LYS A 70 10.47 -3.09 2.55
CA LYS A 70 11.63 -3.91 2.20
C LYS A 70 12.94 -3.14 2.32
N HIS A 71 12.97 -1.88 1.89
CA HIS A 71 14.15 -1.04 1.99
C HIS A 71 14.48 -0.65 3.44
N LEU A 72 13.48 -0.31 4.25
CA LEU A 72 13.65 0.10 5.64
C LEU A 72 14.13 -1.04 6.53
N TYR A 73 13.59 -2.24 6.30
CA TYR A 73 13.81 -3.36 7.21
C TYR A 73 14.77 -4.43 6.67
N CYS A 74 15.14 -4.38 5.39
CA CYS A 74 16.04 -5.35 4.75
C CYS A 74 15.67 -6.84 5.00
N TYR A 75 14.42 -7.14 5.38
CA TYR A 75 14.01 -8.51 5.66
C TYR A 75 13.80 -9.26 4.35
N SER A 76 14.64 -10.28 4.14
CA SER A 76 14.35 -11.40 3.26
C SER A 76 13.32 -12.31 3.95
N ASP A 77 12.54 -13.09 3.20
CA ASP A 77 11.60 -14.09 3.76
C ASP A 77 12.29 -15.09 4.70
N THR A 78 13.63 -15.16 4.66
CA THR A 78 14.50 -15.96 5.53
C THR A 78 14.72 -15.39 6.94
N GLU A 79 14.60 -14.08 7.12
CA GLU A 79 14.98 -13.38 8.37
C GLU A 79 13.86 -13.37 9.42
N LEU A 80 12.66 -13.84 9.09
CA LEU A 80 11.52 -13.95 10.02
C LEU A 80 11.56 -15.22 10.89
N ARG A 81 12.73 -15.85 11.04
CA ARG A 81 12.96 -16.90 12.04
C ARG A 81 13.79 -16.30 13.16
N GLU A 82 13.20 -16.26 14.34
CA GLU A 82 13.77 -15.82 15.62
C GLU A 82 13.62 -14.33 15.92
N MET A 83 12.40 -13.94 16.33
CA MET A 83 12.27 -12.97 17.41
C MET A 83 11.28 -13.56 18.44
N ASN A 84 11.82 -13.85 19.63
CA ASN A 84 11.10 -14.22 20.86
C ASN A 84 9.98 -13.22 21.20
#